data_AF-A0A7L3FV29-F1
#
_entry.id   AF-A0A7L3FV29-F1
#
_cell.length_a   1.000
_cell.length_b   1.000
_cell.length_c   1.000
_cell.angle_alpha   90.00
_cell.angle_beta   90.00
_cell.angle_gamma   90.00
#
_symmetry.space_group_name_H-M   'P 1'
#
loop_
_entity.id
_entity.type
_entity.pdbx_description
1 polymer ?
#
loop_
_entity_poly.entity_id
_entity_poly.type
_entity_poly.pdbx_seq_one_letter_code
_entity_poly.pdbx_strand_id
1 'polypeptide(L)'
;IASIMNRVRDLKNKYRNEDNITDELNCTKISADTTDNSGTVNQIMMTANNPEDWLCFLLMLEKKGIPQMDVSLLNRLIGRYSQAVTALPAEKHSQDESYARILVRFAELKA
;
A
#
# COMPACT_ATOMS: atom_id res chain seq x y z
N ILE A 1 33.61 2.49 19.18
CA ILE A 1 32.15 2.78 19.19
C ILE A 1 31.66 3.40 17.86
N ALA A 2 32.46 4.20 17.13
CA ALA A 2 32.07 4.80 15.84
C ALA A 2 31.78 3.80 14.68
N SER A 3 32.40 2.62 14.69
CA SER A 3 32.26 1.62 13.60
C SER A 3 30.84 1.02 13.52
N ILE A 4 30.18 0.80 14.66
CA ILE A 4 28.83 0.23 14.69
C ILE A 4 27.81 1.24 14.16
N MET A 5 27.93 2.51 14.53
CA MET A 5 27.02 3.56 14.03
C MET A 5 27.15 3.78 12.53
N ASN A 6 28.35 3.64 11.95
CA ASN A 6 28.53 3.71 10.50
C ASN A 6 27.86 2.51 9.81
N ARG A 7 28.06 1.28 10.33
CA ARG A 7 27.42 0.08 9.79
C ARG A 7 25.89 0.13 9.87
N VAL A 8 25.33 0.67 10.96
CA VAL A 8 23.88 0.86 11.12
C VAL A 8 23.34 1.91 10.13
N ARG A 9 24.09 2.99 9.90
CA ARG A 9 23.73 4.02 8.93
C ARG A 9 23.75 3.47 7.49
N ASP A 10 24.76 2.67 7.16
CA ASP A 10 24.87 2.05 5.83
C ASP A 10 23.76 1.03 5.59
N LEU A 11 23.40 0.24 6.61
CA LEU A 11 22.26 -0.69 6.52
C LEU A 11 20.94 0.07 6.31
N LYS A 12 20.72 1.15 7.07
CA LYS A 12 19.53 2.02 6.92
C LYS A 12 19.47 2.67 5.54
N ASN A 13 20.59 3.12 5.00
CA ASN A 13 20.67 3.71 3.67
C ASN A 13 20.46 2.68 2.56
N LYS A 14 20.87 1.43 2.76
CA LYS A 14 20.67 0.33 1.80
C LYS A 14 19.18 0.01 1.63
N TYR A 15 18.41 -0.03 2.73
CA TYR A 15 16.95 -0.20 2.66
C TYR A 15 16.21 1.01 2.08
N ARG A 16 16.73 2.23 2.31
CA ARG A 16 16.15 3.47 1.74
C ARG A 16 16.42 3.65 0.23
N ASN A 17 17.33 2.87 -0.34
CA ASN A 17 17.68 2.96 -1.76
C ASN A 17 16.99 1.89 -2.63
N GLU A 18 16.27 0.94 -2.03
CA GLU A 18 15.40 -0.02 -2.75
C GLU A 18 13.98 0.53 -2.99
N ASP A 19 13.74 1.81 -2.67
CA ASP A 19 12.48 2.53 -2.94
C ASP A 19 12.24 2.82 -4.45
N ASN A 20 12.96 2.17 -5.37
CA ASN A 20 12.87 2.49 -6.80
C ASN A 20 12.88 1.29 -7.75
N ILE A 21 12.38 0.13 -7.31
CA ILE A 21 11.70 -0.78 -8.25
C ILE A 21 10.21 -0.54 -8.07
N THR A 22 9.78 0.68 -8.41
CA THR A 22 8.39 0.85 -8.79
C THR A 22 8.31 0.23 -10.19
N ASP A 23 8.00 -1.06 -10.28
CA ASP A 23 7.30 -1.53 -11.47
C ASP A 23 6.08 -0.61 -11.59
N GLU A 24 6.13 0.29 -12.57
CA GLU A 24 5.26 1.45 -12.67
C GLU A 24 3.84 0.96 -12.94
N LEU A 25 3.11 0.65 -11.86
CA LEU A 25 1.68 0.39 -11.89
C LEU A 25 1.02 1.64 -12.48
N ASN A 26 0.63 1.56 -13.75
CA ASN A 26 0.07 2.67 -14.50
C ASN A 26 -1.36 2.95 -13.99
N CYS A 27 -1.44 3.74 -12.94
CA CYS A 27 -2.64 4.13 -12.20
C CYS A 27 -3.52 5.17 -12.92
N THR A 28 -3.62 5.12 -14.25
CA THR A 28 -4.25 6.19 -15.04
C THR A 28 -5.76 6.30 -14.89
N LYS A 29 -6.44 5.31 -14.27
CA LYS A 29 -7.91 5.25 -14.19
C LYS A 29 -8.50 5.44 -12.79
N ILE A 30 -7.67 5.49 -11.74
CA ILE A 30 -8.13 5.49 -10.35
C ILE A 30 -7.86 6.86 -9.72
N SER A 31 -8.91 7.56 -9.30
CA SER A 31 -8.78 8.81 -8.54
C SER A 31 -8.83 8.51 -7.04
N ALA A 32 -7.94 9.14 -6.28
CA ALA A 32 -7.96 9.10 -4.82
C ALA A 32 -8.47 10.42 -4.19
N ASP A 33 -8.94 11.40 -4.97
CA ASP A 33 -9.03 12.81 -4.54
C ASP A 33 -10.21 13.18 -3.62
N THR A 34 -11.18 12.29 -3.37
CA THR A 34 -12.28 12.61 -2.45
C THR A 34 -11.96 12.26 -0.99
N THR A 35 -12.40 13.11 -0.06
CA THR A 35 -12.20 12.94 1.40
C THR A 35 -12.76 11.61 1.93
N ASP A 36 -13.80 11.07 1.30
CA ASP A 36 -14.52 9.87 1.73
C ASP A 36 -14.16 8.60 0.94
N ASN A 37 -13.42 8.71 -0.17
CA ASN A 37 -12.90 7.65 -1.07
C ASN A 37 -13.83 6.45 -1.33
N SER A 38 -15.13 6.65 -1.13
CA SER A 38 -16.18 5.64 -1.18
C SER A 38 -16.53 5.29 -2.63
N GLY A 39 -16.59 6.31 -3.50
CA GLY A 39 -16.83 6.17 -4.94
C GLY A 39 -15.76 5.32 -5.63
N THR A 40 -14.48 5.57 -5.34
CA THR A 40 -13.36 4.80 -5.91
C THR A 40 -13.43 3.34 -5.50
N VAL A 41 -13.65 3.06 -4.21
CA VAL A 41 -13.80 1.70 -3.70
C VAL A 41 -14.98 0.98 -4.35
N ASN A 42 -16.13 1.64 -4.47
CA ASN A 42 -17.28 1.08 -5.17
C ASN A 42 -16.96 0.78 -6.63
N GLN A 43 -16.24 1.66 -7.31
CA GLN A 43 -15.82 1.43 -8.70
C GLN A 43 -14.94 0.18 -8.83
N ILE A 44 -13.93 0.01 -7.97
CA ILE A 44 -13.05 -1.17 -7.97
C ILE A 44 -13.86 -2.44 -7.73
N MET A 45 -14.79 -2.42 -6.76
CA MET A 45 -15.63 -3.58 -6.44
C MET A 45 -16.62 -3.93 -7.56
N MET A 46 -17.10 -2.94 -8.32
CA MET A 46 -18.08 -3.12 -9.39
C MET A 46 -17.46 -3.51 -10.74
N THR A 47 -16.14 -3.38 -10.89
CA THR A 47 -15.40 -3.83 -12.07
C THR A 47 -14.89 -5.26 -11.85
N ALA A 48 -13.68 -5.58 -12.32
CA ALA A 48 -13.08 -6.90 -12.17
C ALA A 48 -12.70 -7.23 -10.72
N ASN A 49 -12.71 -6.24 -9.81
CA ASN A 49 -12.29 -6.38 -8.41
C ASN A 49 -10.93 -7.09 -8.32
N ASN A 50 -9.95 -6.62 -9.09
CA ASN A 50 -8.62 -7.21 -9.18
C ASN A 50 -7.66 -6.58 -8.14
N PRO A 51 -6.61 -7.32 -7.72
CA PRO A 51 -5.64 -6.81 -6.76
C PRO A 51 -4.84 -5.59 -7.23
N GLU A 52 -4.61 -5.44 -8.54
CA GLU A 52 -3.85 -4.31 -9.12
C GLU A 52 -4.56 -2.96 -8.90
N ASP A 53 -5.86 -2.90 -9.15
CA ASP A 53 -6.69 -1.71 -8.98
C ASP A 53 -6.75 -1.32 -7.49
N TRP A 54 -6.87 -2.32 -6.61
CA TRP A 54 -6.79 -2.12 -5.16
C TRP A 54 -5.42 -1.59 -4.73
N LEU A 55 -4.32 -2.23 -5.16
CA LEU A 55 -2.97 -1.83 -4.80
C LEU A 55 -2.67 -0.41 -5.28
N CYS A 56 -3.06 -0.09 -6.52
CA CYS A 56 -2.93 1.24 -7.08
C CYS A 56 -3.64 2.31 -6.23
N PHE A 57 -4.91 2.08 -5.88
CA PHE A 57 -5.69 2.97 -5.01
C PHE A 57 -5.03 3.16 -3.64
N LEU A 58 -4.59 2.07 -3.01
CA LEU A 58 -3.97 2.08 -1.69
C LEU A 58 -2.64 2.86 -1.69
N LEU A 59 -1.81 2.68 -2.71
CA LEU A 59 -0.55 3.42 -2.87
C LEU A 59 -0.80 4.92 -3.13
N MET A 60 -1.81 5.27 -3.95
CA MET A 60 -2.19 6.68 -4.14
C MET A 60 -2.69 7.33 -2.85
N LEU A 61 -3.44 6.59 -2.03
CA LEU A 61 -3.89 7.05 -0.73
C LEU A 61 -2.72 7.26 0.23
N GLU A 62 -1.74 6.35 0.22
CA GLU A 62 -0.55 6.41 1.06
C GLU A 62 0.37 7.58 0.69
N LYS A 63 0.52 7.87 -0.61
CA LYS A 63 1.31 9.01 -1.11
C LYS A 63 0.85 10.39 -0.61
N LYS A 64 -0.34 10.48 0.00
CA LYS A 64 -0.86 11.74 0.56
C LYS A 64 -0.17 12.20 1.84
N GLY A 65 0.68 11.37 2.46
CA GLY A 65 1.40 11.75 3.66
C GLY A 65 2.33 10.66 4.16
N ILE A 66 2.82 10.83 5.38
CA ILE A 66 3.66 9.83 6.05
C ILE A 66 2.79 9.14 7.11
N PRO A 67 2.34 7.89 6.90
CA PRO A 67 1.41 7.23 7.82
C PRO A 67 1.93 7.18 9.26
N GLN A 68 3.23 6.99 9.44
CA GLN A 68 3.85 6.91 10.77
C GLN A 68 3.87 8.23 11.54
N MET A 69 3.58 9.36 10.89
CA MET A 69 3.54 10.69 11.51
C MET A 69 2.12 11.24 11.61
N ASP A 70 1.13 10.58 11.01
CA ASP A 70 -0.26 11.00 10.98
C ASP A 70 -1.17 9.81 11.31
N VAL A 71 -1.59 9.74 12.57
CA VAL A 71 -2.46 8.67 13.10
C VAL A 71 -3.79 8.60 12.36
N SER A 72 -4.32 9.73 11.88
CA SER A 72 -5.58 9.76 11.14
C SER A 72 -5.43 9.12 9.76
N LEU A 73 -4.33 9.43 9.07
CA LEU A 73 -3.97 8.81 7.80
C LEU A 73 -3.70 7.31 7.98
N LEU A 74 -2.95 6.93 9.03
CA LEU A 74 -2.65 5.53 9.34
C LEU A 74 -3.91 4.71 9.55
N ASN A 75 -4.82 5.17 10.43
CA ASN A 75 -6.08 4.47 10.70
C ASN A 75 -6.93 4.35 9.43
N ARG A 76 -6.97 5.40 8.59
CA ARG A 76 -7.68 5.36 7.31
C ARG A 76 -7.06 4.35 6.35
N LEU A 77 -5.72 4.29 6.25
CA LEU A 77 -5.01 3.31 5.43
C LEU A 77 -5.30 1.89 5.91
N ILE A 78 -5.12 1.60 7.20
CA ILE A 78 -5.42 0.28 7.79
C ILE A 78 -6.87 -0.12 7.47
N GLY A 79 -7.82 0.79 7.60
CA GLY A 79 -9.22 0.54 7.24
C GLY A 79 -9.40 0.16 5.77
N ARG A 80 -8.74 0.87 4.84
CA ARG A 80 -8.82 0.59 3.40
C ARG A 80 -8.09 -0.69 2.99
N TYR A 81 -6.91 -0.97 3.55
CA TYR A 81 -6.22 -2.25 3.35
C TYR A 81 -7.06 -3.42 3.89
N SER A 82 -7.68 -3.26 5.07
CA SER A 82 -8.60 -4.27 5.62
C SER A 82 -9.77 -4.54 4.68
N GLN A 83 -10.32 -3.51 4.06
CA GLN A 83 -11.42 -3.66 3.10
C GLN A 83 -10.97 -4.38 1.83
N ALA A 84 -9.78 -4.09 1.31
CA ALA A 84 -9.21 -4.79 0.15
C ALA A 84 -9.06 -6.29 0.42
N VAL A 85 -8.49 -6.66 1.58
CA VAL A 85 -8.29 -8.06 1.96
C VAL A 85 -9.62 -8.80 2.11
N THR A 86 -10.66 -8.17 2.65
CA THR A 86 -12.00 -8.75 2.73
C THR A 86 -12.64 -8.91 1.34
N ALA A 87 -12.37 -7.98 0.42
CA ALA A 87 -12.95 -7.98 -0.92
C ALA A 87 -12.23 -8.93 -1.90
N LEU A 88 -11.01 -9.36 -1.59
CA LEU A 88 -10.16 -10.19 -2.44
C LEU A 88 -9.97 -11.59 -1.81
N PRO A 89 -10.74 -12.60 -2.25
CA PRO A 89 -10.62 -13.97 -1.74
C PRO A 89 -9.24 -14.56 -2.02
N ALA A 90 -8.58 -15.08 -0.98
CA ALA A 90 -7.24 -15.64 -1.09
C ALA A 90 -7.19 -16.85 -2.06
N GLU A 91 -8.28 -17.60 -2.16
CA GLU A 91 -8.38 -18.76 -3.07
C GLU A 91 -8.20 -18.34 -4.54
N LYS A 92 -8.54 -17.10 -4.88
CA LYS A 92 -8.44 -16.57 -6.25
C LYS A 92 -7.13 -15.85 -6.52
N HIS A 93 -6.53 -15.24 -5.50
CA HIS A 93 -5.41 -14.30 -5.67
C HIS A 93 -4.13 -14.72 -4.95
N SER A 94 -4.04 -15.93 -4.40
CA SER A 94 -2.84 -16.41 -3.67
C SER A 94 -1.54 -16.43 -4.47
N GLN A 95 -1.61 -16.45 -5.81
CA GLN A 95 -0.45 -16.41 -6.71
C GLN A 95 -0.23 -15.01 -7.32
N ASP A 96 -1.08 -14.04 -6.99
CA ASP A 96 -1.04 -12.68 -7.52
C ASP A 96 -0.06 -11.84 -6.70
N GLU A 97 0.93 -11.25 -7.38
CA GLU A 97 1.95 -10.43 -6.74
C GLU A 97 1.37 -9.16 -6.11
N SER A 98 0.40 -8.52 -6.77
CA SER A 98 -0.25 -7.32 -6.24
C SER A 98 -1.02 -7.66 -4.96
N TYR A 99 -1.68 -8.82 -4.91
CA TYR A 99 -2.32 -9.31 -3.69
C TYR A 99 -1.30 -9.57 -2.57
N ALA A 100 -0.17 -10.22 -2.87
CA ALA A 100 0.89 -10.42 -1.90
C ALA A 100 1.41 -9.08 -1.34
N ARG A 101 1.62 -8.08 -2.20
CA ARG A 101 2.05 -6.72 -1.80
C ARG A 101 1.01 -6.04 -0.90
N ILE A 102 -0.28 -6.19 -1.18
CA ILE A 102 -1.36 -5.70 -0.30
C ILE A 102 -1.25 -6.32 1.09
N LEU A 103 -1.08 -7.65 1.18
CA LEU A 103 -0.98 -8.35 2.45
C LEU A 103 0.26 -7.95 3.26
N VAL A 104 1.43 -7.88 2.61
CA VAL A 104 2.68 -7.47 3.25
C VAL A 104 2.55 -6.05 3.79
N ARG A 105 2.11 -5.09 2.96
CA ARG A 105 1.98 -3.70 3.39
C ARG A 105 0.95 -3.54 4.50
N PHE A 106 -0.13 -4.31 4.47
CA PHE A 106 -1.13 -4.31 5.55
C PHE A 106 -0.56 -4.78 6.89
N ALA A 107 0.29 -5.81 6.87
CA ALA A 107 0.97 -6.28 8.08
C ALA A 107 1.95 -5.24 8.62
N GLU A 108 2.72 -4.58 7.74
CA GLU A 108 3.66 -3.51 8.11
C GLU A 108 2.96 -2.31 8.77
N LEU A 109 1.78 -1.93 8.27
CA LEU A 109 1.00 -0.81 8.84
C LEU A 109 0.41 -1.13 10.22
N LYS A 110 0.27 -2.40 10.57
CA LYS A 110 -0.29 -2.86 11.86
C LYS A 110 0.78 -3.14 12.92
N ALA A 111 2.05 -3.14 12.55
CA ALA A 111 3.17 -3.53 13.41
C ALA A 111 3.53 -2.47 14.46
#